data_AF-A0A117R1E2-F1
#
_entry.id   AF-A0A117R1E2-F1
#
_cell.length_a   1.000
_cell.length_b   1.000
_cell.length_c   1.000
_cell.angle_alpha   90.00
_cell.angle_beta   90.00
_cell.angle_gamma   90.00
#
_symmetry.space_group_name_H-M   'P 1'
#
loop_
_entity.id
_entity.type
_entity.pdbx_description
1 polymer ?
#
loop_
_entity_poly.entity_id
_entity_poly.type
_entity_poly.pdbx_seq_one_letter_code
_entity_poly.pdbx_strand_id
1 'polypeptide(L)' 'MSYCALRAAFDQTGTLPKQLWADRDLDEARHTVDPVHLVRVFGIHPHTAVRYVQAAHPDKALAKIR' A
#
# COMPACT_ATOMS: atom_id res chain seq x y z
N MET A 1 -10.13 -8.58 20.51
CA MET A 1 -9.56 -7.30 21.02
C MET A 1 -10.61 -6.21 20.88
N SER A 2 -10.76 -5.34 21.88
CA SER A 2 -11.69 -4.19 21.79
C SER A 2 -11.11 -3.11 20.87
N TYR A 3 -11.96 -2.40 20.13
CA TYR A 3 -11.58 -1.28 19.25
C TYR A 3 -10.75 -0.22 20.00
N CYS A 4 -11.05 0.04 21.28
CA CYS A 4 -10.28 0.97 22.11
C CYS A 4 -8.82 0.53 22.32
N ALA A 5 -8.58 -0.78 22.51
CA ALA A 5 -7.24 -1.30 22.74
C ALA A 5 -6.37 -1.19 21.46
N LEU A 6 -6.97 -1.43 20.31
CA LEU A 6 -6.29 -1.36 19.01
C LEU A 6 -5.94 0.08 18.65
N ARG A 7 -6.85 1.03 18.93
CA ARG A 7 -6.59 2.46 18.76
C ARG A 7 -5.48 2.97 19.70
N ALA A 8 -5.49 2.56 20.97
CA ALA A 8 -4.45 2.94 21.92
C ALA A 8 -3.05 2.47 21.48
N ALA A 9 -2.94 1.29 20.85
CA ALA A 9 -1.67 0.81 20.30
C ALA A 9 -1.14 1.71 19.16
N PHE A 10 -2.02 2.17 18.26
CA PHE A 10 -1.64 3.12 17.22
C PHE A 10 -1.24 4.49 17.79
N ASP A 11 -2.02 5.01 18.74
CA ASP A 11 -1.74 6.29 19.40
C ASP A 11 -0.38 6.27 20.11
N GLN A 12 0.01 5.16 20.74
CA GLN A 12 1.33 4.98 21.36
C GLN A 12 2.49 5.08 20.36
N THR A 13 2.29 4.62 19.13
CA THR A 13 3.30 4.71 18.07
C THR A 13 3.26 6.05 17.31
N GLY A 14 2.28 6.91 17.59
CA GLY A 14 2.06 8.14 16.85
C GLY A 14 1.67 7.93 15.38
N THR A 15 1.23 6.73 15.01
CA THR A 15 0.85 6.40 13.63
C THR A 15 -0.65 6.23 13.50
N LEU A 16 -1.21 6.67 12.38
CA LEU A 16 -2.60 6.37 12.06
C LEU A 16 -2.69 4.97 11.43
N PRO A 17 -3.73 4.18 11.73
CA PRO A 17 -3.95 2.88 11.09
C PRO A 17 -3.90 2.96 9.55
N LYS A 18 -4.44 4.06 8.99
CA LYS A 18 -4.44 4.33 7.55
C LYS A 18 -3.03 4.55 6.98
N GLN A 19 -2.13 5.17 7.74
CA GLN A 19 -0.75 5.41 7.30
C GLN A 19 0.02 4.09 7.25
N LEU A 20 -0.07 3.28 8.31
CA LEU A 20 0.54 1.96 8.33
C LEU A 20 0.03 1.05 7.21
N TRP A 21 -1.25 1.12 6.92
CA TRP A 21 -1.83 0.37 5.81
C TRP A 21 -1.29 0.82 4.45
N ALA A 22 -1.24 2.14 4.21
CA ALA A 22 -0.68 2.70 2.98
C ALA A 22 0.82 2.40 2.81
N ASP A 23 1.58 2.44 3.91
CA ASP A 23 3.00 2.07 3.92
C ASP A 23 3.18 0.60 3.57
N ARG A 24 2.31 -0.28 4.11
CA ARG A 24 2.36 -1.71 3.82
C ARG A 24 2.02 -2.03 2.36
N ASP A 25 1.00 -1.37 1.81
CA ASP A 25 0.63 -1.50 0.38
C ASP A 25 1.79 -1.07 -0.53
N LEU A 26 2.45 0.04 -0.19
CA LEU A 26 3.60 0.55 -0.96
C LEU A 26 4.84 -0.35 -0.82
N ASP A 27 5.09 -0.88 0.36
CA ASP A 27 6.17 -1.83 0.62
C ASP A 27 5.99 -3.11 -0.20
N GLU A 28 4.81 -3.71 -0.19
CA GLU A 28 4.50 -4.87 -1.03
C GLU A 28 4.65 -4.54 -2.52
N ALA A 29 4.21 -3.34 -2.93
CA ALA A 29 4.37 -2.88 -4.31
C ALA A 29 5.85 -2.72 -4.72
N ARG A 30 6.82 -2.60 -3.80
CA ARG A 30 8.25 -2.65 -4.17
C ARG A 30 8.73 -4.05 -4.50
N HIS A 31 8.09 -5.07 -3.92
CA HIS A 31 8.45 -6.47 -4.12
C HIS A 31 7.77 -7.10 -5.34
N THR A 32 6.65 -6.55 -5.81
CA THR A 32 5.94 -7.02 -7.01
C THR A 32 5.71 -5.90 -8.02
N VAL A 33 5.72 -6.24 -9.31
CA VAL A 33 5.34 -5.31 -10.40
C VAL A 33 3.95 -5.61 -10.95
N ASP A 34 3.28 -6.65 -10.42
CA ASP A 34 1.95 -7.06 -10.80
C ASP A 34 0.89 -6.43 -9.87
N PRO A 35 0.07 -5.48 -10.36
CA PRO A 35 -0.99 -4.88 -9.55
C PRO A 35 -2.09 -5.87 -9.15
N VAL A 36 -2.26 -7.00 -9.86
CA VAL A 36 -3.25 -8.02 -9.49
C VAL A 36 -2.89 -8.69 -8.17
N HIS A 37 -1.60 -8.81 -7.86
CA HIS A 37 -1.14 -9.31 -6.56
C HIS A 37 -1.64 -8.45 -5.39
N LEU A 38 -1.52 -7.12 -5.50
CA LEU A 38 -2.01 -6.20 -4.46
C LEU A 38 -3.52 -6.26 -4.29
N VAL A 39 -4.28 -6.40 -5.39
CA VAL A 39 -5.74 -6.59 -5.33
C VAL A 39 -6.09 -7.86 -4.57
N ARG A 40 -5.35 -8.96 -4.79
CA ARG A 40 -5.61 -10.24 -4.12
C ARG A 40 -5.24 -10.23 -2.65
N VAL A 41 -4.10 -9.64 -2.29
CA VAL A 41 -3.60 -9.65 -0.90
C VAL A 41 -4.31 -8.63 -0.03
N PHE A 42 -4.60 -7.43 -0.55
CA PHE A 42 -5.13 -6.32 0.24
C PHE A 42 -6.58 -5.95 -0.07
N GLY A 43 -7.18 -6.55 -1.11
CA GLY A 43 -8.57 -6.23 -1.49
C GLY A 43 -8.76 -4.80 -2.02
N ILE A 44 -7.69 -4.14 -2.43
CA ILE A 44 -7.74 -2.77 -2.93
C ILE A 44 -8.28 -2.70 -4.36
N HIS A 45 -8.86 -1.56 -4.72
CA HIS A 45 -9.37 -1.33 -6.07
C HIS A 45 -8.22 -1.43 -7.11
N PRO A 46 -8.43 -2.05 -8.29
CA PRO A 46 -7.38 -2.24 -9.30
C PRO A 46 -6.65 -0.96 -9.71
N HIS A 47 -7.39 0.14 -9.85
CA HIS A 47 -6.80 1.45 -10.15
C HIS A 47 -5.85 1.96 -9.04
N THR A 48 -6.16 1.66 -7.77
CA THR A 48 -5.30 1.99 -6.64
C THR A 48 -4.04 1.12 -6.65
N ALA A 49 -4.17 -0.19 -6.93
CA ALA A 49 -3.04 -1.09 -7.07
C ALA A 49 -2.06 -0.64 -8.16
N VAL A 50 -2.55 -0.21 -9.32
CA VAL A 50 -1.72 0.33 -10.40
C VAL A 50 -0.93 1.56 -9.95
N ARG A 51 -1.57 2.48 -9.19
CA ARG A 51 -0.88 3.68 -8.66
C ARG A 51 0.24 3.32 -7.70
N TYR A 52 0.02 2.34 -6.83
CA TYR A 52 1.06 1.86 -5.91
C TYR A 52 2.24 1.22 -6.67
N VAL A 53 1.96 0.38 -7.67
CA VAL A 53 3.02 -0.20 -8.52
C VAL A 53 3.79 0.90 -9.27
N GLN A 54 3.12 1.92 -9.79
CA GLN A 54 3.79 3.05 -10.45
C GLN A 54 4.66 3.87 -9.49
N ALA A 55 4.17 4.11 -8.27
CA ALA A 55 4.92 4.83 -7.24
C ALA A 55 6.13 4.04 -6.75
N ALA A 56 6.03 2.71 -6.68
CA ALA A 56 7.13 1.82 -6.29
C ALA A 56 8.16 1.59 -7.41
N HIS A 57 7.75 1.69 -8.69
CA HIS A 57 8.59 1.44 -9.86
C HIS A 57 8.55 2.60 -10.87
N PRO A 58 9.12 3.77 -10.53
CA PRO A 58 9.08 4.96 -11.40
C PRO A 58 9.74 4.72 -12.77
N ASP A 59 10.80 3.91 -12.83
CA ASP A 59 11.52 3.59 -14.07
C ASP A 59 10.64 2.83 -15.08
N LYS A 60 9.71 2.01 -14.58
CA LYS A 60 8.76 1.27 -15.42
C LYS A 60 7.58 2.13 -15.85
N ALA A 61 7.24 3.16 -15.08
CA ALA A 61 6.23 4.14 -15.45
C ALA A 61 6.70 5.05 -16.60
N LEU A 62 7.99 5.43 -16.62
CA LEU A 62 8.58 6.29 -17.66
C LEU A 62 8.73 5.62 -19.03
N ALA A 63 8.82 4.29 -19.09
CA ALA A 63 8.91 3.52 -20.35
C ALA A 63 7.66 3.66 -21.24
N LYS A 64 6.54 4.20 -20.72
CA LYS A 64 5.32 4.49 -21.50
C LYS A 64 5.32 5.86 -22.20
N ILE A 65 6.33 6.71 -22.00
CA ILE A 65 6.35 8.11 -22.49
C ILE A 65 7.55 8.38 -23.44
N ARG A 66 8.25 7.35 -23.95
CA ARG A 66 9.31 7.53 -24.97
C ARG A 66 8.95 6.85 -26.28
#